data_AF-A0A925IXH8-F1
#
_entry.id   AF-A0A925IXH8-F1
#
_cell.length_a   1.000
_cell.length_b   1.000
_cell.length_c   1.000
_cell.angle_alpha   90.00
_cell.angle_beta   90.00
_cell.angle_gamma   90.00
#
_symmetry.space_group_name_H-M   'P 1'
#
loop_
_entity.id
_entity.type
_entity.pdbx_description
1 polymer ?
#
loop_
_entity_poly.entity_id
_entity_poly.type
_entity_poly.pdbx_seq_one_letter_code
_entity_poly.pdbx_strand_id
1 'polypeptide(L)' 'MAKGPVLHPLFKAYHQGQAMLLPPSLDELIAVNHSVRVVDEVLGKIDILPLSRQYKTGGAGSYHPGMLSKVLV' A
#
# COMPACT_ATOMS: atom_id res chain seq x y z
N MET A 1 22.24 -30.23 -0.36
CA MET A 1 21.34 -29.47 0.54
C MET A 1 20.30 -28.78 -0.35
N ALA A 2 19.07 -29.30 -0.42
CA ALA A 2 18.03 -28.74 -1.28
C ALA A 2 17.58 -27.38 -0.71
N LYS A 3 17.57 -26.32 -1.54
CA LYS A 3 16.96 -25.04 -1.15
C LYS A 3 15.46 -25.28 -0.93
N GLY A 4 14.97 -24.96 0.26
CA GLY A 4 13.53 -24.94 0.55
C GLY A 4 12.79 -23.95 -0.37
N PRO A 5 11.46 -24.01 -0.41
CA PRO A 5 10.67 -23.15 -1.28
C PRO A 5 10.96 -21.66 -1.01
N VAL A 6 11.08 -20.88 -2.07
CA VAL A 6 11.21 -19.42 -1.97
C VAL A 6 9.87 -18.87 -1.49
N LEU A 7 9.86 -18.32 -0.27
CA LEU A 7 8.67 -17.70 0.29
C LEU A 7 8.59 -16.25 -0.20
N HIS A 8 7.38 -15.82 -0.58
CA HIS A 8 7.11 -14.42 -0.89
C HIS A 8 6.48 -13.72 0.33
N PRO A 9 6.76 -12.43 0.56
CA PRO A 9 6.11 -11.68 1.64
C PRO A 9 4.59 -11.70 1.45
N LEU A 10 3.86 -12.11 2.50
CA LEU A 10 2.40 -12.00 2.52
C LEU A 10 2.02 -10.61 3.01
N PHE A 11 1.25 -9.88 2.21
CA PHE A 11 0.72 -8.58 2.59
C PHE A 11 -0.72 -8.68 3.10
N LYS A 12 -1.06 -7.84 4.09
CA LYS A 12 -2.44 -7.61 4.52
C LYS A 12 -3.24 -7.02 3.36
N ALA A 13 -4.51 -7.38 3.29
CA ALA A 13 -5.43 -6.83 2.31
C ALA A 13 -5.45 -5.29 2.44
N TYR A 14 -5.23 -4.63 1.31
CA TYR A 14 -5.21 -3.18 1.21
C TYR A 14 -6.24 -2.76 0.18
N HIS A 15 -7.36 -2.22 0.65
CA HIS A 15 -8.46 -1.75 -0.18
C HIS A 15 -8.56 -0.23 -0.05
N GLN A 16 -8.17 0.47 -1.11
CA GLN A 16 -8.41 1.91 -1.20
C GLN A 16 -9.87 2.19 -1.58
N GLY A 17 -10.41 3.33 -1.15
CA GLY A 17 -11.77 3.74 -1.51
C GLY A 17 -12.88 2.88 -0.89
N GLN A 18 -12.63 2.25 0.27
CA GLN A 18 -13.68 1.54 1.00
C GLN A 18 -14.80 2.50 1.41
N ALA A 19 -16.04 2.07 1.18
CA ALA A 19 -17.21 2.79 1.66
C ALA A 19 -17.20 2.84 3.18
N MET A 20 -17.36 4.03 3.74
CA MET A 20 -17.37 4.28 5.18
C MET A 20 -18.78 4.61 5.66
N LEU A 21 -19.02 4.51 6.97
CA LEU A 21 -20.30 4.87 7.58
C LEU A 21 -20.54 6.41 7.56
N LEU A 22 -19.53 7.22 7.22
CA LEU A 22 -19.55 8.69 7.16
C LEU A 22 -18.85 9.17 5.89
N PRO A 23 -19.43 10.19 5.22
CA PRO A 23 -19.62 10.25 3.75
C PRO A 23 -19.50 8.91 2.98
N PRO A 24 -20.02 8.78 1.75
CA PRO A 24 -19.86 7.56 0.98
C PRO A 24 -18.38 7.12 0.85
N SER A 25 -17.43 8.07 0.83
CA SER A 25 -15.99 7.80 0.99
C SER A 25 -15.24 8.95 1.69
N LEU A 26 -14.10 8.65 2.32
CA LEU A 26 -13.18 9.70 2.82
C LEU A 26 -12.58 10.54 1.70
N ASP A 27 -12.56 10.04 0.46
CA ASP A 27 -12.04 10.77 -0.70
C ASP A 27 -12.86 12.03 -1.00
N GLU A 28 -14.16 12.01 -0.69
CA GLU A 28 -15.06 13.17 -0.87
C GLU A 28 -14.74 14.33 0.07
N LEU A 29 -14.03 14.08 1.17
CA LEU A 29 -13.54 15.13 2.06
C LEU A 29 -12.34 15.89 1.45
N ILE A 30 -11.78 15.38 0.36
CA ILE A 30 -10.64 15.96 -0.34
C ILE A 30 -11.15 16.65 -1.61
N ALA A 31 -10.93 17.97 -1.70
CA ALA A 31 -11.31 18.73 -2.88
C ALA A 31 -10.70 18.15 -4.17
N VAL A 32 -11.42 18.27 -5.30
CA VAL A 32 -11.00 17.71 -6.59
C VAL A 32 -9.64 18.23 -7.05
N ASN A 33 -9.31 19.50 -6.74
CA ASN A 33 -8.05 20.13 -7.14
C ASN A 33 -6.99 20.12 -6.02
N HIS A 34 -7.15 19.29 -4.99
CA HIS A 34 -6.21 19.22 -3.88
C HIS A 34 -4.90 18.51 -4.30
N SER A 35 -3.75 19.08 -3.93
CA SER A 35 -2.42 18.57 -4.34
C SER A 35 -2.14 17.13 -3.92
N VAL A 36 -2.77 16.65 -2.83
CA VAL A 36 -2.64 15.26 -2.35
C VAL A 36 -3.03 14.23 -3.41
N ARG A 37 -3.93 14.57 -4.35
CA ARG A 37 -4.32 13.66 -5.44
C ARG A 37 -3.16 13.43 -6.41
N VAL A 38 -2.37 14.49 -6.68
CA VAL A 38 -1.15 14.39 -7.49
C VAL A 38 -0.11 13.54 -6.76
N VAL A 39 0.05 13.73 -5.45
CA VAL A 39 0.97 12.92 -4.63
C VAL A 39 0.56 11.44 -4.66
N ASP A 40 -0.72 11.13 -4.48
CA ASP A 40 -1.25 9.76 -4.53
C ASP A 40 -1.00 9.10 -5.89
N GLU A 41 -1.24 9.83 -6.99
CA GLU A 41 -0.96 9.36 -8.35
C GLU A 41 0.52 9.09 -8.59
N VAL A 42 1.41 9.98 -8.11
CA VAL A 42 2.85 9.80 -8.23
C VAL A 42 3.28 8.57 -7.46
N LEU A 43 2.85 8.43 -6.20
CA LEU A 43 3.15 7.25 -5.38
C LEU A 43 2.62 5.95 -6.01
N GLY A 44 1.47 6.00 -6.69
CA GLY A 44 0.92 4.86 -7.43
C GLY A 44 1.74 4.42 -8.65
N LYS A 45 2.57 5.31 -9.21
CA LYS A 45 3.42 5.02 -10.38
C LYS A 45 4.85 4.61 -10.01
N ILE A 46 5.24 4.73 -8.74
CA ILE A 46 6.58 4.34 -8.27
C ILE A 46 6.70 2.81 -8.25
N ASP A 47 7.82 2.30 -8.76
CA ASP A 47 8.14 0.87 -8.65
C ASP A 47 8.44 0.51 -7.19
N ILE A 48 7.52 -0.23 -6.57
CA ILE A 48 7.64 -0.72 -5.19
C ILE A 48 8.35 -2.08 -5.07
N LEU A 49 8.73 -2.72 -6.19
CA LEU A 49 9.43 -4.01 -6.17
C LEU A 49 10.73 -4.00 -5.36
N PRO A 50 11.59 -2.95 -5.43
CA PRO A 50 12.81 -2.90 -4.62
C PRO A 50 12.51 -2.94 -3.12
N LEU A 51 11.45 -2.25 -2.69
CA LEU A 51 11.00 -2.24 -1.30
C LEU A 51 10.41 -3.59 -0.89
N SER A 52 9.52 -4.16 -1.73
CA SER A 52 8.91 -5.46 -1.48
C SER A 52 9.94 -6.58 -1.30
N ARG A 53 11.08 -6.53 -2.00
CA ARG A 53 12.17 -7.51 -1.88
C ARG A 53 12.90 -7.47 -0.54
N GLN A 54 12.82 -6.36 0.20
CA GLN A 54 13.45 -6.21 1.51
C GLN A 54 12.59 -6.76 2.66
N TYR A 55 11.32 -7.10 2.40
CA TYR A 55 10.45 -7.65 3.43
C TYR A 55 10.87 -9.07 3.82
N LYS A 56 10.89 -9.30 5.13
CA LYS A 56 11.12 -10.64 5.68
C LYS A 56 9.89 -11.52 5.43
N THR A 57 10.14 -12.78 5.13
CA THR A 57 9.11 -13.80 4.93
C THR A 57 8.95 -14.62 6.21
N GLY A 58 7.70 -14.85 6.63
CA GLY A 58 7.36 -15.61 7.84
C GLY A 58 6.65 -14.78 8.91
N GLY A 59 5.90 -15.43 9.80
CA GLY A 59 5.09 -14.77 10.82
C GLY A 59 3.77 -14.19 10.28
N ALA A 60 3.26 -13.13 10.93
CA ALA A 60 2.04 -12.46 10.51
C ALA A 60 2.24 -11.64 9.23
N GLY A 61 1.19 -11.50 8.40
CA GLY A 61 1.24 -10.73 7.16
C GLY A 61 1.66 -9.28 7.41
N SER A 62 2.57 -8.77 6.57
CA SER A 62 3.10 -7.41 6.63
C SER A 62 2.17 -6.40 5.95
N TYR A 63 2.36 -5.11 6.17
CA TYR A 63 1.66 -4.08 5.40
C TYR A 63 2.32 -3.85 4.04
N HIS A 64 1.52 -3.54 3.03
CA HIS A 64 2.02 -3.29 1.67
C HIS A 64 2.91 -2.04 1.65
N PRO A 65 4.11 -2.07 1.04
CA PRO A 65 5.03 -0.94 1.05
C PRO A 65 4.41 0.32 0.44
N GLY A 66 3.68 0.19 -0.67
CA GLY A 66 2.98 1.33 -1.28
C GLY A 66 1.90 1.94 -0.38
N MET A 67 1.30 1.16 0.53
CA MET A 67 0.37 1.72 1.52
C MET A 67 1.14 2.51 2.58
N LEU A 68 2.21 1.95 3.13
CA LEU A 68 3.02 2.64 4.15
C LEU A 68 3.69 3.91 3.62
N SER A 69 4.08 3.93 2.35
CA SER A 69 4.61 5.13 1.70
C SER A 69 3.60 6.28 1.70
N LYS A 70 2.30 5.99 1.54
CA LYS A 70 1.22 6.99 1.63
C LYS A 70 0.93 7.47 3.06
N VAL A 71 1.39 6.74 4.08
CA VAL A 71 1.26 7.14 5.49
C VAL A 71 2.44 8.04 5.90
N LEU A 72 3.59 7.83 5.27
CA LEU A 72 4.84 8.51 5.63
C LEU A 72 4.93 9.93 5.05
N VAL A 73 4.36 10.15 3.87
CA VAL A 73 4.36 11.43 3.12
C VAL A 73 3.04 12.15 3.34
#